data_AF-A0A2V3PPK9-F1
#
_entry.id   AF-A0A2V3PPK9-F1
#
_cell.length_a   1.000
_cell.length_b   1.000
_cell.length_c   1.000
_cell.angle_alpha   90.00
_cell.angle_beta   90.00
_cell.angle_gamma   90.00
#
_symmetry.space_group_name_H-M   'P 1'
#
loop_
_entity.id
_entity.type
_entity.pdbx_description
1 polymer ?
#
loop_
_entity_poly.entity_id
_entity_poly.type
_entity_poly.pdbx_seq_one_letter_code
_entity_poly.pdbx_strand_id
1 'polypeptide(L)'
;MKTSKIKFCLMALVCVLMTSCYTSRVANGNISITEPTVKVNSQKNHFLLWGLLPLGQTQVAKEYVGDKKNYTAETTWTFVDGLLNCITLGIYTPTTTNYYVPIGDVKN
;
A
#
# COMPACT_ATOMS: atom_id res chain seq x y z
N MET A 1 30.92 23.42 -16.51
CA MET A 1 30.30 23.03 -15.21
C MET A 1 28.76 22.89 -15.24
N LYS A 2 28.00 23.62 -16.06
CA LYS A 2 26.51 23.51 -16.13
C LYS A 2 25.98 22.13 -16.60
N THR A 3 26.62 21.49 -17.57
CA THR A 3 26.19 20.20 -18.13
C THR A 3 26.35 19.02 -17.16
N SER A 4 27.35 19.05 -16.27
CA SER A 4 27.56 18.00 -15.27
C SER A 4 26.47 17.99 -14.19
N LYS A 5 26.03 19.18 -13.73
CA LYS A 5 24.93 19.30 -12.77
C LYS A 5 23.59 18.87 -13.36
N ILE A 6 23.35 19.15 -14.65
CA ILE A 6 22.13 18.70 -15.37
C ILE A 6 22.11 17.17 -15.49
N LYS A 7 23.24 16.55 -15.88
CA LYS A 7 23.34 15.07 -15.93
C LYS A 7 23.08 14.41 -14.58
N PHE A 8 23.60 14.99 -13.49
CA PHE A 8 23.37 14.50 -12.14
C PHE A 8 21.90 14.62 -11.70
N CYS A 9 21.25 15.76 -12.00
CA CYS A 9 19.84 15.98 -11.69
C CYS A 9 18.93 15.03 -12.50
N LEU A 10 19.28 14.76 -13.76
CA LEU A 10 18.54 13.87 -14.65
C LEU A 10 18.69 12.39 -14.24
N MET A 11 19.89 11.99 -13.77
CA MET A 11 20.12 10.67 -13.19
C MET A 11 19.32 10.48 -11.89
N ALA A 12 19.30 11.48 -11.00
CA ALA A 12 18.52 11.44 -9.76
C ALA A 12 17.01 11.31 -10.03
N LEU A 13 16.50 12.03 -11.04
CA LEU A 13 15.10 11.92 -11.47
C LEU A 13 14.75 10.49 -11.91
N VAL A 14 15.63 9.84 -12.68
CA VAL A 14 15.42 8.45 -13.15
C VAL A 14 15.39 7.46 -11.99
N CYS A 15 16.21 7.63 -10.96
CA CYS A 15 16.19 6.78 -9.78
C CYS A 15 14.88 6.87 -8.99
N VAL A 16 14.26 8.06 -8.92
CA VAL A 16 12.97 8.25 -8.24
C VAL A 16 11.81 7.63 -9.03
N LEU A 17 11.92 7.52 -10.35
CA LEU A 17 10.89 6.89 -11.18
C LEU A 17 10.83 5.36 -11.00
N MET A 18 11.86 4.71 -10.46
CA MET A 18 11.88 3.26 -10.23
C MET A 18 11.19 2.80 -8.95
N THR A 19 10.81 3.68 -8.01
CA THR A 19 10.24 3.29 -6.72
C THR A 19 8.72 3.04 -6.74
N SER A 20 8.08 2.96 -7.92
CA SER A 20 6.62 3.20 -8.03
C SER A 20 5.68 2.03 -7.70
N CYS A 21 6.15 0.85 -7.28
CA CYS A 21 5.26 -0.32 -7.17
C CYS A 21 5.60 -1.22 -5.98
N TYR A 22 5.61 -0.69 -4.75
CA TYR A 22 5.62 -1.57 -3.58
C TYR A 22 4.19 -2.03 -3.27
N THR A 23 3.89 -3.29 -3.57
CA THR A 23 2.69 -3.99 -3.10
C THR A 23 3.13 -5.09 -2.15
N SER A 24 2.59 -5.08 -0.94
CA SER A 24 2.84 -6.13 0.05
C SER A 24 1.54 -6.87 0.30
N ARG A 25 1.57 -8.19 0.14
CA ARG A 25 0.45 -9.09 0.39
C ARG A 25 0.76 -9.93 1.62
N VAL A 26 -0.11 -9.84 2.62
CA VAL A 26 -0.05 -10.65 3.83
C VAL A 26 -1.28 -11.56 3.83
N ALA A 27 -1.04 -12.86 3.76
CA ALA A 27 -2.07 -13.88 3.89
C ALA A 27 -2.23 -14.23 5.38
N ASN A 28 -3.45 -14.11 5.90
CA ASN A 28 -3.81 -14.48 7.25
C ASN A 28 -4.71 -15.73 7.21
N GLY A 29 -4.34 -16.76 7.95
CA GLY A 29 -5.07 -18.03 8.02
C GLY A 29 -4.51 -19.11 7.10
N ASN A 30 -5.34 -20.08 6.74
CA ASN A 30 -4.96 -21.23 5.91
C ASN A 30 -5.36 -20.99 4.46
N ILE A 31 -4.82 -19.94 3.86
CA ILE A 31 -5.01 -19.59 2.44
C ILE A 31 -3.66 -19.51 1.75
N SER A 32 -3.57 -20.06 0.55
CA SER A 32 -2.41 -19.86 -0.30
C SER A 32 -2.54 -18.54 -1.08
N ILE A 33 -1.41 -17.84 -1.29
CA ILE A 33 -1.35 -16.55 -2.01
C ILE A 33 -1.92 -16.66 -3.45
N THR A 34 -1.99 -17.88 -3.98
CA THR A 34 -2.40 -18.20 -5.36
C THR A 34 -3.89 -18.53 -5.50
N GLU A 35 -4.63 -18.66 -4.40
CA GLU A 35 -6.06 -18.98 -4.46
C GLU A 35 -6.89 -17.81 -5.03
N PRO A 36 -8.00 -18.12 -5.73
CA PRO A 36 -8.88 -17.09 -6.27
C PRO A 36 -9.58 -16.39 -5.11
N THR A 37 -9.19 -15.13 -4.89
CA THR A 37 -9.73 -14.27 -3.84
C THR A 37 -10.49 -13.11 -4.46
N VAL A 38 -11.53 -12.64 -3.77
CA VAL A 38 -12.34 -11.50 -4.20
C VAL A 38 -12.09 -10.31 -3.30
N LYS A 39 -11.97 -9.14 -3.91
CA LYS A 39 -11.78 -7.87 -3.20
C LYS A 39 -13.10 -7.52 -2.51
N VAL A 40 -13.11 -7.59 -1.17
CA VAL A 40 -14.29 -7.29 -0.37
C VAL A 40 -14.32 -5.82 0.06
N ASN A 41 -13.16 -5.21 0.29
CA ASN A 41 -13.07 -3.83 0.74
C ASN A 41 -11.75 -3.17 0.34
N SER A 42 -11.76 -1.84 0.22
CA SER A 42 -10.63 -0.99 -0.12
C SER A 42 -10.62 0.19 0.83
N GLN A 43 -9.57 0.37 1.60
CA GLN A 43 -9.47 1.49 2.53
C GLN A 43 -8.12 2.18 2.41
N LYS A 44 -8.11 3.50 2.63
CA LYS A 44 -6.88 4.28 2.68
C LYS A 44 -6.41 4.43 4.12
N ASN A 45 -5.17 4.06 4.38
CA ASN A 45 -4.48 4.31 5.62
C ASN A 45 -3.67 5.60 5.52
N HIS A 46 -3.91 6.49 6.47
CA HIS A 46 -3.23 7.78 6.55
C HIS A 46 -2.04 7.65 7.50
N PHE A 47 -0.82 7.71 6.97
CA PHE A 47 0.38 7.72 7.78
C PHE A 47 1.12 9.06 7.63
N LEU A 48 1.68 9.53 8.74
CA LEU A 48 2.63 10.63 8.78
C LEU A 48 4.05 10.12 8.96
N LEU A 49 5.01 10.97 8.59
CA LEU A 49 6.44 10.77 8.82
C LEU A 49 6.89 9.40 8.30
N TRP A 50 6.69 9.15 7.00
CA TRP A 50 7.09 7.89 6.35
C TRP A 50 6.54 6.59 6.99
N GLY A 51 5.39 6.65 7.68
CA GLY A 51 4.81 5.47 8.33
C GLY A 51 5.02 5.41 9.84
N LEU A 52 5.73 6.38 10.44
CA LEU A 52 6.04 6.38 11.86
C LEU A 52 4.80 6.66 12.73
N LEU A 53 3.88 7.50 12.25
CA LEU A 53 2.74 7.94 13.04
C LEU A 53 1.43 7.69 12.26
N PRO A 54 0.57 6.75 12.69
CA PRO A 54 -0.73 6.54 12.09
C PRO A 54 -1.65 7.72 12.43
N LEU A 55 -2.22 8.36 11.42
CA LEU A 55 -3.28 9.35 11.59
C LEU A 55 -4.64 8.64 11.57
N GLY A 56 -5.16 8.35 12.76
CA GLY A 56 -6.50 7.81 12.96
C GLY A 56 -6.49 6.42 13.56
N GLN A 57 -7.64 5.74 13.45
CA GLN A 57 -7.82 4.37 13.95
C GLN A 57 -6.97 3.41 13.12
N THR A 58 -6.11 2.64 13.78
CA THR A 58 -5.42 1.51 13.17
C THR A 58 -6.46 0.51 12.67
N GLN A 59 -6.48 0.26 11.36
CA GLN A 59 -7.48 -0.63 10.75
C GLN A 59 -7.46 -2.01 11.41
N VAL A 60 -8.55 -2.33 12.11
CA VAL A 60 -8.74 -3.67 12.65
C VAL A 60 -9.30 -4.52 11.51
N ALA A 61 -8.50 -5.45 10.99
CA ALA A 61 -8.91 -6.30 9.87
C ALA A 61 -10.27 -6.99 10.08
N LYS A 62 -10.65 -7.25 11.35
CA LYS A 62 -11.95 -7.78 11.74
C LYS A 62 -13.14 -6.93 11.28
N GLU A 63 -13.02 -5.59 11.25
CA GLU A 63 -14.11 -4.71 10.80
C GLU A 63 -14.34 -4.80 9.29
N TYR A 64 -13.31 -5.16 8.52
CA TYR A 64 -13.36 -5.16 7.06
C TYR A 64 -13.57 -6.55 6.45
N VAL A 65 -13.29 -7.60 7.23
CA VAL A 65 -13.41 -9.01 6.82
C VAL A 65 -14.49 -9.75 7.65
N GLY A 66 -15.02 -9.13 8.70
CA GLY A 66 -15.98 -9.74 9.61
C GLY A 66 -15.34 -10.83 10.48
N ASP A 67 -16.12 -11.87 10.82
CA ASP A 67 -15.63 -13.04 11.60
C ASP A 67 -14.87 -14.08 10.75
N LYS A 68 -14.52 -13.76 9.50
CA LYS A 68 -13.80 -14.68 8.61
C LYS A 68 -12.34 -14.79 9.03
N LYS A 69 -11.90 -16.02 9.31
CA LYS A 69 -10.52 -16.34 9.76
C LYS A 69 -9.48 -16.30 8.64
N ASN A 70 -9.93 -16.39 7.39
CA ASN A 70 -9.09 -16.52 6.21
C ASN A 70 -9.22 -15.27 5.33
N TYR A 71 -8.17 -14.44 5.26
CA TYR A 71 -8.17 -13.24 4.43
C TYR A 71 -6.77 -12.83 4.01
N THR A 72 -6.67 -12.18 2.85
CA THR A 72 -5.42 -11.57 2.37
C THR A 72 -5.55 -10.06 2.47
N ALA A 73 -4.65 -9.43 3.22
CA ALA A 73 -4.49 -7.99 3.24
C ALA A 73 -3.41 -7.59 2.23
N GLU A 74 -3.77 -6.84 1.20
CA GLU A 74 -2.82 -6.26 0.25
C GLU A 74 -2.69 -4.77 0.53
N THR A 75 -1.51 -4.33 0.95
CA THR A 75 -1.20 -2.91 1.06
C THR A 75 -0.42 -2.48 -0.17
N THR A 76 -0.99 -1.55 -0.92
CA THR A 76 -0.43 -1.01 -2.15
C THR A 76 -0.09 0.46 -1.94
N TRP A 77 1.08 0.85 -2.41
CA TRP A 77 1.46 2.25 -2.52
C TRP A 77 1.29 2.72 -3.96
N THR A 78 0.56 3.82 -4.18
CA THR A 78 0.33 4.34 -5.53
C THR A 78 1.35 5.41 -5.91
N PHE A 79 1.53 5.65 -7.21
CA PHE A 79 2.37 6.74 -7.70
C PHE A 79 1.95 8.11 -7.14
N VAL A 80 0.65 8.34 -7.00
CA VAL A 80 0.10 9.60 -6.44
C VAL A 80 0.50 9.76 -4.98
N ASP A 81 0.48 8.68 -4.21
CA ASP A 81 0.92 8.68 -2.81
C ASP A 81 2.43 8.95 -2.70
N GLY A 82 3.22 8.45 -3.65
CA GLY A 82 4.65 8.75 -3.76
C GLY A 82 4.95 10.19 -4.15
N LEU A 83 4.21 10.73 -5.12
CA LEU A 83 4.31 12.14 -5.49
C LEU A 83 3.93 13.05 -4.32
N LEU A 84 2.89 12.69 -3.58
CA LEU A 84 2.43 13.44 -2.42
C LEU A 84 3.44 13.39 -1.26
N ASN A 85 4.08 12.23 -1.04
CA ASN A 85 5.20 12.10 -0.12
C ASN A 85 6.35 13.06 -0.52
N CYS A 86 6.74 13.08 -1.80
CA CYS A 86 7.78 14.01 -2.28
C CYS A 86 7.42 15.49 -2.10
N ILE A 87 6.18 15.89 -2.43
CA ILE A 87 5.72 17.28 -2.29
C ILE A 87 5.63 17.69 -0.81
N THR A 88 5.23 16.78 0.06
CA THR A 88 5.13 17.03 1.51
C THR A 88 6.43 16.77 2.26
N LEU A 89 7.56 16.55 1.56
CA LEU A 89 8.87 16.24 2.14
C LEU A 89 8.84 15.04 3.13
N GLY A 90 7.98 14.06 2.89
CA GLY A 90 7.86 12.89 3.76
C GLY A 90 6.94 13.05 4.97
N ILE A 91 6.27 14.20 5.09
CA ILE A 91 5.34 14.41 6.19
C ILE A 91 4.10 13.54 6.03
N TYR A 92 3.55 13.37 4.81
CA TYR A 92 2.32 12.63 4.58
C TYR A 92 2.49 11.54 3.51
N THR A 93 2.32 10.28 3.92
CA THR A 93 2.48 9.10 3.08
C THR A 93 1.26 8.20 3.20
N PRO A 94 0.18 8.47 2.45
CA PRO A 94 -0.98 7.59 2.45
C PRO A 94 -0.66 6.24 1.80
N THR A 95 -1.22 5.15 2.33
CA THR A 95 -1.16 3.81 1.73
C THR A 95 -2.56 3.27 1.54
N THR A 96 -2.79 2.41 0.54
CA THR A 96 -4.11 1.82 0.30
C THR A 96 -4.08 0.34 0.66
N THR A 97 -4.89 -0.06 1.63
CA THR A 97 -5.03 -1.46 2.04
C THR A 97 -6.33 -2.03 1.47
N ASN A 98 -6.18 -3.08 0.66
CA ASN A 98 -7.25 -3.85 0.07
C ASN A 98 -7.39 -5.17 0.84
N TYR A 99 -8.61 -5.56 1.15
CA TYR A 99 -8.90 -6.83 1.78
C TYR A 99 -9.51 -7.78 0.76
N TYR A 100 -8.96 -8.99 0.70
CA TYR A 100 -9.43 -10.06 -0.15
C TYR A 100 -9.86 -11.27 0.68
N VAL A 101 -10.94 -11.91 0.27
CA VAL A 101 -11.51 -13.11 0.91
C VAL A 101 -11.59 -14.23 -0.12
N PRO A 102 -11.29 -15.50 0.23
CA PRO A 102 -11.45 -16.62 -0.69
C PRO A 102 -12.92 -16.82 -1.11
N ILE A 103 -13.15 -17.18 -2.38
CA ILE A 103 -14.51 -17.32 -2.96
C ILE A 103 -15.39 -18.31 -2.17
N GLY A 104 -14.79 -19.33 -1.56
CA GLY A 104 -15.50 -20.32 -0.74
C GLY A 104 -16.18 -19.73 0.49
N ASP A 105 -15.65 -18.62 1.04
CA ASP A 105 -16.21 -17.97 2.21
C ASP A 105 -17.28 -16.90 1.85
N VAL A 106 -17.37 -16.45 0.61
CA VAL A 106 -18.32 -15.37 0.22
C VAL A 106 -19.74 -15.88 -0.03
N LYS A 107 -19.92 -17.19 -0.19
CA LYS A 107 -21.20 -17.83 -0.52
C LYS A 107 -21.97 -18.41 0.68
N ASN A 108 -21.47 -18.25 1.91
CA ASN A 108 -22.11 -18.75 3.12
C ASN A 108 -22.64 -17.61 3.97
#